data_AF-W7DG87-F1
#
_entry.id   AF-W7DG87-F1
#
_cell.length_a   1.000
_cell.length_b   1.000
_cell.length_c   1.000
_cell.angle_alpha   90.00
_cell.angle_beta   90.00
_cell.angle_gamma   90.00
#
_symmetry.space_group_name_H-M   'P 1'
#
loop_
_entity.id
_entity.type
_entity.pdbx_description
1 polymer ?
#
loop_
_entity_poly.entity_id
_entity_poly.type
_entity_poly.pdbx_seq_one_letter_code
_entity_poly.pdbx_strand_id
1 'polypeptide(L)'
;MLLISLLRVDVEVPAGMYSNVQRYFGRLLTFLSIGFFQAITVSLGNIFLLKVAIKEPLLHVVFSVFISAMFLIIVYTLVSLFNNVGKGLAIILLVLQISGAGGNFPIQVSPPFFQAIYPFLPFTYAVSLLRESVGGIYYPTMVLDIIVLFGFGVLFILIGTLLKKPLDKIVPKLAAKVKKSKLIH
;
A
#
# COMPACT_ATOMS: atom_id res chain seq x y z
N MET A 1 -6.26 -0.92 -4.98
CA MET A 1 -6.51 -2.25 -5.59
C MET A 1 -7.05 -2.17 -6.99
N LEU A 2 -8.12 -1.41 -7.23
CA LEU A 2 -8.76 -1.33 -8.55
C LEU A 2 -7.77 -0.91 -9.65
N LEU A 3 -6.91 0.06 -9.36
CA LEU A 3 -5.83 0.51 -10.26
C LEU A 3 -4.86 -0.63 -10.67
N ILE A 4 -4.40 -1.44 -9.72
CA ILE A 4 -3.44 -2.54 -9.95
C ILE A 4 -4.11 -3.79 -10.57
N SER A 5 -5.43 -3.88 -10.47
CA SER A 5 -6.21 -4.88 -11.20
C SER A 5 -6.40 -4.48 -12.67
N LEU A 6 -6.68 -3.19 -12.94
CA LEU A 6 -6.92 -2.66 -14.28
C LEU A 6 -5.63 -2.45 -15.10
N LEU A 7 -4.58 -1.92 -14.47
CA LEU A 7 -3.29 -1.71 -15.12
C LEU A 7 -2.36 -2.89 -14.83
N ARG A 8 -1.82 -3.50 -15.90
CA ARG A 8 -0.80 -4.56 -15.78
C ARG A 8 0.42 -4.04 -15.01
N VAL A 9 0.87 -4.79 -14.01
CA VAL A 9 2.08 -4.44 -13.25
C VAL A 9 3.34 -4.79 -14.03
N ASP A 10 3.28 -5.83 -14.86
CA ASP A 10 4.34 -6.21 -15.79
C ASP A 10 4.45 -5.22 -16.95
N VAL A 11 5.68 -4.89 -17.32
CA VAL A 11 6.00 -4.07 -18.49
C VAL A 11 6.73 -4.95 -19.49
N GLU A 12 6.11 -5.19 -20.65
CA GLU A 12 6.74 -5.86 -21.78
C GLU A 12 7.70 -4.88 -22.46
N VAL A 13 8.98 -4.97 -22.10
CA VAL A 13 10.05 -4.15 -22.70
C VAL A 13 11.04 -5.07 -23.40
N PRO A 14 11.51 -4.73 -24.63
CA PRO A 14 12.50 -5.53 -25.35
C PRO A 14 13.68 -5.94 -24.47
N ALA A 15 14.12 -7.19 -24.60
CA ALA A 15 15.20 -7.74 -23.80
C ALA A 15 16.49 -6.90 -23.97
N GLY A 16 17.12 -6.51 -22.86
CA GLY A 16 18.40 -5.79 -22.86
C GLY A 16 18.35 -4.26 -22.75
N MET A 17 17.17 -3.63 -22.91
CA MET A 17 17.10 -2.15 -22.94
C MET A 17 17.09 -1.47 -21.55
N TYR A 18 16.58 -2.13 -20.51
CA TYR A 18 16.46 -1.56 -19.16
C TYR A 18 16.70 -2.60 -18.05
N SER A 19 17.35 -2.16 -16.97
CA SER A 19 17.59 -2.95 -15.75
C SER A 19 16.28 -3.26 -15.00
N ASN A 20 16.24 -4.37 -14.24
CA ASN A 20 15.07 -4.78 -13.45
C ASN A 20 14.62 -3.71 -12.43
N VAL A 21 15.57 -2.92 -11.92
CA VAL A 21 15.33 -1.80 -11.00
C VAL A 21 14.70 -0.61 -11.74
N GLN A 22 15.20 -0.28 -12.93
CA GLN A 22 14.64 0.79 -13.76
C GLN A 22 13.19 0.46 -14.17
N ARG A 23 12.92 -0.80 -14.55
CA ARG A 23 11.55 -1.26 -14.86
C ARG A 23 10.61 -1.15 -13.65
N TYR A 24 11.10 -1.52 -12.46
CA TYR A 24 10.35 -1.41 -11.21
C TYR A 24 9.99 0.05 -10.90
N PHE A 25 10.98 0.95 -10.86
CA PHE A 25 10.75 2.35 -10.53
C PHE A 25 9.94 3.08 -11.61
N GLY A 26 10.18 2.81 -12.89
CA GLY A 26 9.44 3.45 -13.98
C GLY A 26 7.95 3.15 -13.91
N ARG A 27 7.59 1.89 -13.63
CA ARG A 27 6.18 1.51 -13.49
C ARG A 27 5.60 1.98 -12.16
N LEU A 28 6.35 1.88 -11.05
CA LEU A 28 5.94 2.44 -9.75
C LEU A 28 5.59 3.92 -9.88
N LEU A 29 6.40 4.72 -10.57
CA LEU A 29 6.13 6.14 -10.81
C LEU A 29 4.81 6.37 -11.55
N THR A 30 4.48 5.55 -12.55
CA THR A 30 3.17 5.63 -13.22
C THR A 30 2.01 5.44 -12.23
N PHE A 31 2.10 4.42 -11.37
CA PHE A 31 1.09 4.16 -10.34
C PHE A 31 1.02 5.29 -9.31
N LEU A 32 2.17 5.83 -8.88
CA LEU A 32 2.25 6.95 -7.95
C LEU A 32 1.62 8.23 -8.53
N SER A 33 1.87 8.55 -9.81
CA SER A 33 1.24 9.70 -10.47
C SER A 33 -0.28 9.59 -10.49
N ILE A 34 -0.82 8.42 -10.84
CA ILE A 34 -2.27 8.21 -10.84
C ILE A 34 -2.83 8.30 -9.40
N GLY A 35 -2.14 7.66 -8.44
CA GLY A 35 -2.47 7.70 -7.03
C GLY A 35 -2.48 9.09 -6.41
N PHE A 36 -1.56 9.94 -6.85
CA PHE A 36 -1.45 11.33 -6.44
C PHE A 36 -2.71 12.11 -6.83
N PHE A 37 -3.12 12.04 -8.10
CA PHE A 37 -4.34 12.70 -8.56
C PHE A 37 -5.59 12.11 -7.89
N GLN A 38 -5.67 10.80 -7.73
CA GLN A 38 -6.78 10.15 -7.02
C GLN A 38 -6.91 10.64 -5.57
N ALA A 39 -5.79 10.73 -4.85
CA ALA A 39 -5.79 11.20 -3.47
C ALA A 39 -6.21 12.67 -3.35
N ILE A 40 -5.75 13.53 -4.27
CA ILE A 40 -6.21 14.92 -4.34
C ILE A 40 -7.70 14.99 -4.62
N THR A 41 -8.19 14.28 -5.65
CA THR A 41 -9.61 14.30 -6.00
C THR A 41 -10.49 13.84 -4.84
N VAL A 42 -10.10 12.76 -4.14
CA VAL A 42 -10.85 12.24 -2.99
C VAL A 42 -10.82 13.22 -1.82
N SER A 43 -9.65 13.74 -1.45
CA SER A 43 -9.52 14.66 -0.31
C SER A 43 -10.22 15.99 -0.55
N LEU A 44 -10.11 16.57 -1.75
CA LEU A 44 -10.86 17.77 -2.13
C LEU A 44 -12.36 17.51 -2.23
N GLY A 45 -12.77 16.33 -2.69
CA GLY A 45 -14.16 15.89 -2.68
C GLY A 45 -14.74 15.86 -1.26
N ASN A 46 -13.98 15.34 -0.29
CA ASN A 46 -14.38 15.35 1.12
C ASN A 46 -14.58 16.78 1.66
N ILE A 47 -13.68 17.70 1.31
CA ILE A 47 -13.72 19.09 1.77
C ILE A 47 -14.86 19.88 1.10
N PHE A 48 -14.99 19.80 -0.22
CA PHE A 48 -15.89 20.68 -0.99
C PHE A 48 -17.27 20.08 -1.28
N LEU A 49 -17.35 18.78 -1.57
CA LEU A 49 -18.62 18.12 -1.91
C LEU A 49 -19.32 17.62 -0.66
N LEU A 50 -18.61 16.88 0.19
CA LEU A 50 -19.17 16.31 1.42
C LEU A 50 -19.16 17.29 2.60
N LYS A 51 -18.41 18.40 2.49
CA LYS A 51 -18.29 19.45 3.50
C LYS A 51 -17.94 18.91 4.89
N VAL A 52 -17.03 17.94 4.93
CA VAL A 52 -16.56 17.35 6.18
C VAL A 52 -15.86 18.44 7.01
N ALA A 53 -16.22 18.53 8.29
CA ALA A 53 -15.56 19.45 9.22
C ALA A 53 -14.13 18.96 9.50
N ILE A 54 -13.15 19.60 8.87
CA ILE A 54 -11.73 19.28 8.99
C ILE A 54 -11.02 20.51 9.57
N LYS A 55 -10.36 20.33 10.71
CA LYS A 55 -9.66 21.42 11.39
C LYS A 55 -8.45 21.93 10.61
N GLU A 56 -7.69 21.03 9.98
CA GLU A 56 -6.51 21.37 9.17
C GLU A 56 -6.67 20.84 7.72
N PRO A 57 -7.43 21.54 6.84
CA PRO A 57 -7.76 21.04 5.50
C PRO A 57 -6.54 20.81 4.60
N LEU A 58 -5.55 21.70 4.68
CA LEU A 58 -4.32 21.57 3.88
C LEU A 58 -3.56 20.30 4.26
N LEU A 59 -3.40 20.04 5.56
CA LEU A 59 -2.70 18.87 6.06
C LEU A 59 -3.49 17.58 5.79
N HIS A 60 -4.81 17.63 5.80
CA HIS A 60 -5.65 16.50 5.38
C HIS A 60 -5.35 16.05 3.94
N VAL A 61 -5.18 16.99 3.01
CA VAL A 61 -4.81 16.69 1.61
C VAL A 61 -3.39 16.11 1.54
N VAL A 62 -2.42 16.74 2.22
CA VAL A 62 -1.03 16.28 2.25
C VAL A 62 -0.93 14.87 2.82
N PHE A 63 -1.58 14.59 3.95
CA PHE A 63 -1.60 13.26 4.57
C PHE A 63 -2.27 12.23 3.67
N SER A 64 -3.38 12.58 3.00
CA SER A 64 -4.06 11.69 2.06
C SER A 64 -3.16 11.30 0.88
N VAL A 65 -2.41 12.25 0.32
CA VAL A 65 -1.44 11.99 -0.76
C VAL A 65 -0.29 11.12 -0.26
N PHE A 66 0.26 11.42 0.92
CA PHE A 66 1.33 10.63 1.53
C PHE A 66 0.90 9.18 1.79
N ILE A 67 -0.27 8.99 2.42
CA ILE A 67 -0.84 7.66 2.68
C ILE A 67 -1.07 6.91 1.36
N SER A 68 -1.63 7.57 0.34
CA SER A 68 -1.83 6.98 -0.99
C SER A 68 -0.51 6.46 -1.57
N ALA A 69 0.56 7.26 -1.50
CA ALA A 69 1.88 6.85 -1.98
C ALA A 69 2.43 5.63 -1.22
N MET A 70 2.35 5.62 0.12
CA MET A 70 2.85 4.51 0.94
C MET A 70 2.09 3.21 0.64
N PHE A 71 0.76 3.27 0.58
CA PHE A 71 -0.05 2.11 0.26
C PHE A 71 0.14 1.61 -1.17
N LEU A 72 0.34 2.52 -2.13
CA LEU A 72 0.67 2.15 -3.51
C LEU A 72 2.00 1.43 -3.58
N ILE A 73 3.04 1.91 -2.89
CA ILE A 73 4.34 1.24 -2.83
C ILE A 73 4.20 -0.18 -2.28
N ILE A 74 3.48 -0.35 -1.17
CA ILE A 74 3.24 -1.67 -0.56
C ILE A 74 2.55 -2.60 -1.56
N VAL A 75 1.36 -2.22 -2.04
CA VAL A 75 0.55 -3.08 -2.91
C VAL A 75 1.24 -3.33 -4.25
N TYR A 76 1.83 -2.31 -4.87
CA TYR A 76 2.59 -2.46 -6.12
C TYR A 76 3.74 -3.43 -5.95
N THR A 77 4.50 -3.33 -4.85
CA THR A 77 5.61 -4.23 -4.58
C THR A 77 5.15 -5.67 -4.41
N LEU A 78 4.11 -5.92 -3.61
CA LEU A 78 3.55 -7.28 -3.47
C LEU A 78 3.16 -7.87 -4.83
N VAL A 79 2.43 -7.11 -5.64
CA VAL A 79 1.97 -7.59 -6.94
C VAL A 79 3.12 -7.73 -7.93
N SER A 80 4.11 -6.83 -7.91
CA SER A 80 5.28 -6.91 -8.80
C SER A 80 6.19 -8.09 -8.47
N LEU A 81 6.22 -8.56 -7.23
CA LEU A 81 7.08 -9.68 -6.81
C LEU A 81 6.39 -11.04 -6.98
N PHE A 82 5.08 -11.11 -6.74
CA PHE A 82 4.36 -12.38 -6.66
C PHE A 82 3.23 -12.52 -7.71
N ASN A 83 3.08 -11.56 -8.63
CA ASN A 83 2.07 -11.55 -9.68
C ASN A 83 0.65 -11.83 -9.13
N ASN A 84 -0.06 -12.82 -9.66
CA ASN A 84 -1.43 -13.17 -9.23
C ASN A 84 -1.50 -13.57 -7.75
N VAL A 85 -0.47 -14.23 -7.20
CA VAL A 85 -0.39 -14.53 -5.76
C VAL A 85 -0.26 -13.22 -4.97
N GLY A 86 0.53 -12.28 -5.46
CA GLY A 86 0.68 -10.95 -4.88
C GLY A 86 -0.63 -10.18 -4.81
N LYS A 87 -1.47 -10.29 -5.85
CA LYS A 87 -2.82 -9.69 -5.83
C LYS A 87 -3.68 -10.28 -4.71
N GLY A 88 -3.66 -11.59 -4.54
CA GLY A 88 -4.37 -12.27 -3.45
C GLY A 88 -3.88 -11.83 -2.08
N LEU A 89 -2.56 -11.81 -1.86
CA LEU A 89 -1.96 -11.33 -0.61
C LEU A 89 -2.33 -9.88 -0.31
N ALA A 90 -2.33 -9.02 -1.32
CA ALA A 90 -2.68 -7.63 -1.15
C ALA A 90 -4.15 -7.45 -0.73
N ILE A 91 -5.07 -8.25 -1.29
CA ILE A 91 -6.49 -8.27 -0.86
C ILE A 91 -6.61 -8.73 0.60
N ILE A 92 -5.94 -9.82 0.98
CA ILE A 92 -5.96 -10.32 2.37
C ILE A 92 -5.46 -9.22 3.32
N LEU A 93 -4.34 -8.59 2.99
CA LEU A 93 -3.79 -7.48 3.76
C LEU A 93 -4.75 -6.29 3.84
N LEU A 94 -5.48 -5.97 2.77
CA LEU A 94 -6.49 -4.92 2.78
C LEU A 94 -7.68 -5.27 3.71
N VAL A 95 -8.20 -6.49 3.65
CA VAL A 95 -9.30 -6.95 4.50
C VAL A 95 -8.90 -6.92 5.97
N LEU A 96 -7.73 -7.49 6.31
CA LEU A 96 -7.22 -7.49 7.69
C LEU A 96 -7.05 -6.07 8.24
N GLN A 97 -6.59 -5.14 7.41
CA GLN A 97 -6.43 -3.75 7.80
C GLN A 97 -7.75 -3.05 8.09
N ILE A 98 -8.77 -3.25 7.25
CA ILE A 98 -10.08 -2.64 7.46
C ILE A 98 -10.68 -3.09 8.79
N SER A 99 -10.57 -4.38 9.12
CA SER A 99 -11.07 -4.94 10.38
C SER A 99 -10.20 -4.58 11.58
N GLY A 100 -8.88 -4.46 11.37
CA GLY A 100 -7.89 -4.42 12.45
C GLY A 100 -7.27 -3.05 12.73
N ALA A 101 -7.56 -1.98 11.98
CA ALA A 101 -6.88 -0.68 12.13
C ALA A 101 -7.56 0.33 13.08
N GLY A 102 -8.64 -0.07 13.76
CA GLY A 102 -9.34 0.82 14.70
C GLY A 102 -9.99 2.05 14.04
N GLY A 103 -10.42 1.92 12.77
CA GLY A 103 -11.10 2.99 12.04
C GLY A 103 -12.55 3.20 12.45
N ASN A 104 -13.30 2.12 12.67
CA ASN A 104 -14.72 2.17 13.04
C ASN A 104 -14.95 2.15 14.57
N PHE A 105 -14.11 1.42 15.30
CA PHE A 105 -14.20 1.26 16.75
C PHE A 105 -12.80 1.30 17.38
N PRO A 106 -12.70 1.68 18.67
CA PRO A 106 -11.45 1.55 19.40
C PRO A 106 -10.92 0.12 19.33
N ILE A 107 -9.61 -0.05 19.14
CA ILE A 107 -9.02 -1.39 19.04
C ILE A 107 -9.22 -2.20 20.34
N GLN A 108 -9.36 -1.52 21.48
CA GLN A 108 -9.53 -2.11 22.82
C GLN A 108 -10.79 -2.96 22.94
N VAL A 109 -11.82 -2.70 22.12
CA VAL A 109 -13.07 -3.48 22.11
C VAL A 109 -13.08 -4.56 21.04
N SER A 110 -12.00 -4.70 20.27
CA SER A 110 -11.86 -5.74 19.24
C SER A 110 -11.37 -7.06 19.84
N PRO A 111 -11.61 -8.22 19.19
CA PRO A 111 -11.06 -9.50 19.64
C PRO A 111 -9.53 -9.50 19.80
N PRO A 112 -8.95 -10.33 20.70
CA PRO A 112 -7.52 -10.33 21.02
C PRO A 112 -6.60 -10.47 19.79
N PHE A 113 -7.03 -11.25 18.80
CA PHE A 113 -6.32 -11.39 17.52
C PHE A 113 -6.10 -10.04 16.83
N PHE A 114 -7.14 -9.20 16.73
CA PHE A 114 -7.04 -7.90 16.07
C PHE A 114 -6.18 -6.92 16.88
N GLN A 115 -6.25 -6.98 18.21
CA GLN A 115 -5.38 -6.19 19.08
C GLN A 115 -3.90 -6.53 18.88
N ALA A 116 -3.58 -7.82 18.71
CA ALA A 116 -2.20 -8.28 18.52
C ALA A 116 -1.61 -7.83 17.16
N ILE A 117 -2.42 -7.83 16.09
CA ILE A 117 -1.93 -7.41 14.77
C ILE A 117 -1.95 -5.89 14.57
N TYR A 118 -2.78 -5.15 15.31
CA TYR A 118 -2.95 -3.69 15.21
C TYR A 118 -1.66 -2.87 15.02
N PRO A 119 -0.59 -3.04 15.82
CA PRO A 119 0.64 -2.26 15.66
C PRO A 119 1.44 -2.61 14.40
N PHE A 120 1.15 -3.74 13.74
CA PHE A 120 1.84 -4.19 12.53
C PHE A 120 1.09 -3.82 11.25
N LEU A 121 -0.07 -3.16 11.37
CA LEU A 121 -0.88 -2.76 10.23
C LEU A 121 -0.59 -1.29 9.86
N PRO A 122 -0.05 -0.99 8.66
CA PRO A 122 0.21 0.39 8.26
C PRO A 122 -1.08 1.23 8.24
N PHE A 123 -2.25 0.60 8.02
CA PHE A 123 -3.53 1.31 8.01
C PHE A 123 -3.90 1.91 9.36
N THR A 124 -3.41 1.35 10.46
CA THR A 124 -3.56 1.91 11.82
C THR A 124 -3.03 3.34 11.89
N TYR A 125 -1.80 3.52 11.41
CA TYR A 125 -1.10 4.82 11.41
C TYR A 125 -1.70 5.78 10.39
N ALA A 126 -2.20 5.27 9.25
CA ALA A 126 -2.89 6.09 8.26
C ALA A 126 -4.21 6.68 8.79
N VAL A 127 -5.02 5.86 9.46
CA VAL A 127 -6.27 6.30 10.09
C VAL A 127 -5.98 7.30 11.20
N SER A 128 -4.97 7.03 12.04
CA SER A 128 -4.53 7.94 13.09
C SER A 128 -4.12 9.30 12.51
N LEU A 129 -3.26 9.32 11.49
CA LEU A 129 -2.79 10.54 10.85
C LEU A 129 -3.92 11.38 10.22
N LEU A 130 -4.90 10.75 9.57
CA LEU A 130 -6.08 11.46 9.06
C LEU A 130 -6.95 12.00 10.20
N ARG A 131 -7.08 11.26 11.32
CA ARG A 131 -7.82 11.71 12.50
C ARG A 131 -7.21 12.97 13.10
N GLU A 132 -5.88 13.07 13.16
CA GLU A 132 -5.16 14.27 13.62
C GLU A 132 -5.51 15.50 12.76
N SER A 133 -5.59 15.37 11.43
CA SER A 133 -6.00 16.50 10.56
C SER A 133 -7.46 16.94 10.76
N VAL A 134 -8.33 16.01 11.16
CA VAL A 134 -9.76 16.26 11.37
C VAL A 134 -10.00 16.88 12.76
N GLY A 135 -9.49 16.25 13.81
CA GLY A 135 -9.70 16.64 15.21
C GLY A 135 -8.75 17.71 15.74
N GLY A 136 -7.64 17.94 15.05
CA GLY A 136 -6.56 18.84 15.48
C GLY A 136 -5.30 18.07 15.85
N ILE A 137 -4.15 18.69 15.56
CA ILE A 137 -2.87 18.00 15.53
C ILE A 137 -2.23 17.94 16.92
N TYR A 138 -1.95 16.72 17.33
CA TYR A 138 -0.98 16.38 18.36
C TYR A 138 0.31 15.89 17.71
N TYR A 139 1.30 16.78 17.65
CA TYR A 139 2.55 16.58 16.93
C TYR A 139 3.28 15.25 17.22
N PRO A 140 3.39 14.76 18.47
CA PRO A 140 4.08 13.50 18.73
C PRO A 140 3.44 12.29 18.03
N THR A 141 2.11 12.20 18.01
CA THR A 141 1.39 11.13 17.30
C THR A 141 1.56 11.27 15.80
N MET A 142 1.37 12.48 15.26
CA MET A 142 1.55 12.75 13.83
C MET A 142 2.94 12.35 13.33
N VAL A 143 4.01 12.71 14.06
CA VAL A 143 5.39 12.39 13.69
C VAL A 143 5.64 10.88 13.73
N LEU A 144 5.13 10.20 14.76
CA LEU A 144 5.25 8.73 14.87
C LEU A 144 4.54 8.04 13.71
N ASP A 145 3.31 8.45 13.39
CA ASP A 145 2.53 7.87 12.29
C ASP A 145 3.24 8.03 10.95
N ILE A 146 3.81 9.22 10.69
CA ILE A 146 4.59 9.49 9.48
C ILE A 146 5.84 8.62 9.42
N ILE A 147 6.61 8.52 10.50
CA ILE A 147 7.84 7.71 10.55
C ILE A 147 7.53 6.24 10.31
N VAL A 148 6.50 5.70 10.95
CA VAL A 148 6.13 4.28 10.80
C VAL A 148 5.65 3.99 9.38
N LEU A 149 4.75 4.81 8.83
CA LEU A 149 4.28 4.66 7.44
C LEU A 149 5.42 4.77 6.43
N PHE A 150 6.32 5.73 6.62
CA PHE A 150 7.49 5.90 5.79
C PHE A 150 8.43 4.68 5.89
N GLY A 151 8.62 4.15 7.10
CA GLY A 151 9.37 2.92 7.35
C GLY A 151 8.81 1.72 6.57
N PHE A 152 7.48 1.55 6.55
CA PHE A 152 6.84 0.53 5.71
C PHE A 152 7.11 0.77 4.21
N GLY A 153 6.97 2.02 3.73
CA GLY A 153 7.25 2.36 2.34
C GLY A 153 8.68 2.01 1.94
N VAL A 154 9.67 2.43 2.74
CA VAL A 154 11.09 2.13 2.52
C VAL A 154 11.34 0.62 2.55
N LEU A 155 10.80 -0.09 3.55
CA LEU A 155 10.92 -1.55 3.67
C LEU A 155 10.43 -2.24 2.39
N PHE A 156 9.26 -1.87 1.88
CA PHE A 156 8.73 -2.46 0.66
C PHE A 156 9.53 -2.09 -0.59
N ILE A 157 10.07 -0.87 -0.69
CA ILE A 157 11.00 -0.52 -1.80
C ILE A 157 12.26 -1.38 -1.74
N LEU A 158 12.84 -1.58 -0.55
CA LEU A 158 14.01 -2.44 -0.36
C LEU A 158 13.70 -3.88 -0.74
N ILE A 159 12.54 -4.41 -0.32
CA ILE A 159 12.07 -5.74 -0.71
C ILE A 159 11.91 -5.80 -2.26
N GLY A 160 11.25 -4.82 -2.86
CA GLY A 160 11.01 -4.74 -4.30
C GLY A 160 12.27 -4.65 -5.14
N THR A 161 13.35 -4.05 -4.63
CA THR A 161 14.61 -3.86 -5.34
C THR A 161 15.61 -5.00 -5.08
N LEU A 162 15.72 -5.47 -3.83
CA LEU A 162 16.66 -6.51 -3.43
C LEU A 162 16.15 -7.93 -3.75
N LEU A 163 14.86 -8.21 -3.50
CA LEU A 163 14.31 -9.55 -3.73
C LEU A 163 13.93 -9.82 -5.18
N LYS A 164 13.83 -8.81 -6.05
CA LYS A 164 13.48 -9.04 -7.46
C LYS A 164 14.46 -9.98 -8.17
N LYS A 165 15.77 -9.82 -7.94
CA LYS A 165 16.82 -10.68 -8.51
C LYS A 165 16.75 -12.16 -8.09
N PRO A 166 16.65 -12.52 -6.79
CA PRO A 166 16.50 -13.91 -6.38
C PRO A 166 15.11 -14.49 -6.71
N LEU A 167 14.06 -13.68 -6.62
CA LEU A 167 12.69 -14.14 -6.78
C LEU A 167 12.35 -14.45 -8.25
N ASP A 168 12.89 -13.70 -9.21
CA ASP A 168 12.82 -14.01 -10.66
C ASP A 168 13.42 -15.40 -10.98
N LYS A 169 14.35 -15.92 -10.16
CA LYS A 169 14.92 -17.26 -10.32
C LYS A 169 14.10 -18.37 -9.65
N ILE A 170 13.35 -18.05 -8.59
CA ILE A 170 12.66 -19.01 -7.72
C ILE A 170 11.21 -19.20 -8.12
N VAL A 171 10.48 -18.12 -8.42
CA VAL A 171 9.06 -18.13 -8.76
C VAL A 171 8.75 -18.99 -9.99
N PRO A 172 9.49 -18.89 -11.13
CA PRO A 172 9.23 -19.78 -12.26
C PRO A 172 9.53 -21.25 -11.96
N LYS A 173 10.49 -21.56 -11.07
CA LYS A 173 10.78 -22.94 -10.64
C LYS A 173 9.66 -23.51 -9.76
N LEU A 174 9.12 -22.72 -8.84
CA LEU A 174 7.98 -23.10 -8.00
C LEU A 174 6.70 -23.29 -8.83
N ALA A 175 6.42 -22.35 -9.74
CA ALA A 175 5.29 -22.48 -10.67
C ALA A 175 5.41 -23.72 -11.56
N ALA A 176 6.61 -24.01 -12.08
CA ALA A 176 6.87 -25.23 -12.85
C ALA A 176 6.72 -26.51 -12.00
N LYS A 177 7.09 -26.47 -10.72
CA LYS A 177 6.99 -27.62 -9.80
C LYS A 177 5.53 -27.92 -9.42
N VAL A 178 4.72 -26.88 -9.20
CA VAL A 178 3.27 -26.99 -8.93
C VAL A 178 2.51 -27.46 -10.17
N LYS A 179 2.90 -26.98 -11.36
CA LYS A 179 2.33 -27.47 -12.63
C LYS A 179 2.71 -28.92 -12.91
N LYS A 180 3.94 -29.34 -12.56
CA LYS A 180 4.38 -30.74 -12.63
C LYS A 180 3.68 -31.64 -11.61
N SER A 181 3.26 -31.13 -10.44
CA SER A 181 2.60 -31.93 -9.42
C SER A 181 1.11 -32.18 -9.69
N LYS A 182 0.55 -31.74 -10.84
CA LYS A 182 -0.88 -31.90 -11.22
C LYS A 182 -1.89 -31.43 -10.16
N LEU A 183 -1.46 -30.56 -9.22
CA LEU A 183 -2.32 -30.09 -8.12
C LEU A 183 -3.27 -28.97 -8.53
N ILE A 184 -3.10 -28.39 -9.71
CA ILE A 184 -3.98 -27.36 -10.26
C ILE A 184 -4.22 -27.70 -11.73
N HIS A 185 -5.49 -27.89 -12.10
CA HIS A 185 -5.96 -28.02 -13.48
C HIS A 185 -6.10 -26.63 -14.11
#